data_AF-A0A6A1ULT8-F1
#
_entry.id   AF-A0A6A1ULT8-F1
#
_cell.length_a   1.000
_cell.length_b   1.000
_cell.length_c   1.000
_cell.angle_alpha   90.00
_cell.angle_beta   90.00
_cell.angle_gamma   90.00
#
_symmetry.space_group_name_H-M   'P 1'
#
loop_
_entity.id
_entity.type
_entity.pdbx_description
1 polymer ?
#
loop_
_entity_poly.entity_id
_entity_poly.type
_entity_poly.pdbx_seq_one_letter_code
_entity_poly.pdbx_strand_id
1 'polypeptide(L)' 'MQKLGNFKLPQFFNYPPYFTLQPVRDTRDKQVQLWKDLILDYCRTQKLFVID' A
#
# COMPACT_ATOMS: atom_id res chain seq x y z
N MET A 1 -1.76 15.66 0.35
CA MET A 1 -1.23 14.37 -0.17
C MET A 1 0.12 14.14 0.48
N GLN A 2 0.25 13.11 1.32
CA GLN A 2 1.54 12.76 1.90
C GLN A 2 2.45 12.24 0.78
N LYS A 3 3.74 12.58 0.84
CA LYS A 3 4.74 12.13 -0.13
C LYS A 3 5.91 11.52 0.63
N LEU A 4 6.39 10.37 0.17
CA LEU A 4 7.65 9.80 0.63
C LEU A 4 8.70 10.11 -0.44
N GLY A 5 9.41 11.22 -0.27
CA GLY A 5 10.25 11.79 -1.33
C GLY A 5 9.42 12.15 -2.58
N ASN A 6 9.76 11.54 -3.72
CA ASN A 6 9.03 11.72 -4.99
C ASN A 6 7.80 10.81 -5.14
N PHE A 7 7.60 9.85 -4.23
CA PHE A 7 6.47 8.93 -4.27
C PHE A 7 5.22 9.55 -3.64
N LYS A 8 4.11 9.56 -4.38
CA LYS A 8 2.82 10.06 -3.88
C LYS A 8 2.10 8.93 -3.13
N LEU A 9 1.84 9.12 -1.85
CA LEU A 9 1.08 8.14 -1.08
C LEU A 9 -0.41 8.22 -1.43
N PRO A 10 -1.08 7.07 -1.56
CA PRO A 10 -2.51 7.03 -1.83
C PRO A 10 -3.33 7.49 -0.62
N GLN A 11 -4.57 7.91 -0.86
CA GLN A 11 -5.44 8.46 0.18
C GLN A 11 -5.69 7.47 1.33
N PHE A 12 -5.85 6.18 1.01
CA PHE A 12 -6.08 5.12 1.99
C PHE A 12 -4.93 4.91 2.97
N PHE A 13 -3.73 5.43 2.68
CA PHE A 13 -2.61 5.38 3.62
C PHE A 13 -2.88 6.18 4.91
N ASN A 14 -3.81 7.13 4.87
CA ASN A 14 -4.25 7.89 6.05
C ASN A 14 -5.43 7.24 6.79
N TYR A 15 -5.87 6.06 6.36
CA TYR A 15 -6.97 5.33 6.98
C TYR A 15 -6.41 4.30 7.95
N PRO A 16 -6.46 4.52 9.28
CA PRO A 16 -5.81 3.62 10.24
C PRO A 16 -6.19 2.14 10.11
N PRO A 17 -7.46 1.77 9.82
CA PRO A 17 -7.83 0.37 9.63
C PRO A 17 -7.13 -0.31 8.44
N TYR A 18 -6.56 0.44 7.51
CA TYR A 18 -5.77 -0.11 6.41
C TYR A 18 -4.54 -0.91 6.90
N PHE A 19 -4.00 -0.55 8.07
CA PHE A 19 -2.85 -1.24 8.68
C PHE A 19 -3.28 -2.39 9.62
N THR A 20 -4.58 -2.66 9.75
CA THR A 20 -5.11 -3.77 10.54
C THR A 20 -5.81 -4.76 9.62
N LEU A 21 -5.46 -6.05 9.71
CA LEU A 21 -6.07 -7.09 8.87
C LEU A 21 -7.60 -7.10 9.04
N GLN A 22 -8.33 -6.95 7.94
CA GLN A 22 -9.78 -6.84 7.98
C GLN A 22 -10.43 -8.20 8.28
N PRO A 23 -11.44 -8.25 9.17
CA PRO A 23 -12.07 -9.51 9.56
C PRO A 23 -12.99 -10.08 8.46
N VAL A 24 -13.58 -9.20 7.66
CA VAL A 24 -14.49 -9.56 6.56
C VAL A 24 -13.66 -9.95 5.33
N ARG A 25 -13.96 -11.11 4.74
CA ARG A 25 -13.24 -11.65 3.58
C ARG A 25 -13.15 -10.67 2.41
N ASP A 26 -14.28 -10.12 1.98
CA ASP A 26 -14.32 -9.20 0.83
C ASP A 26 -13.47 -7.94 1.08
N THR A 27 -13.53 -7.40 2.30
CA THR A 27 -12.73 -6.23 2.69
C THR A 27 -11.24 -6.57 2.80
N ARG A 28 -10.93 -7.78 3.28
CA ARG A 28 -9.56 -8.29 3.35
C ARG A 28 -8.97 -8.51 1.95
N ASP A 29 -9.73 -9.07 1.03
CA ASP A 29 -9.27 -9.30 -0.35
C ASP A 29 -8.95 -7.95 -1.03
N LYS A 30 -9.80 -6.93 -0.81
CA LYS A 30 -9.52 -5.55 -1.25
C LYS A 30 -8.28 -4.96 -0.56
N GLN A 31 -8.14 -5.13 0.75
CA GLN A 31 -7.00 -4.63 1.51
C GLN A 31 -5.68 -5.24 0.98
N VAL A 32 -5.64 -6.54 0.75
CA VAL A 32 -4.47 -7.24 0.20
C VAL A 32 -4.13 -6.75 -1.20
N GLN A 33 -5.13 -6.53 -2.06
CA GLN A 33 -4.89 -5.97 -3.40
C GLN A 33 -4.28 -4.57 -3.31
N LEU A 34 -4.82 -3.69 -2.46
CA LEU A 34 -4.27 -2.35 -2.25
C LEU A 34 -2.83 -2.38 -1.74
N TRP A 35 -2.49 -3.32 -0.84
CA TRP A 35 -1.12 -3.50 -0.35
C TRP A 35 -0.16 -3.95 -1.47
N LYS A 36 -0.58 -4.91 -2.30
CA LYS A 36 0.21 -5.35 -3.47
C LYS A 36 0.51 -4.18 -4.40
N ASP A 37 -0.52 -3.43 -4.77
CA ASP A 37 -0.37 -2.30 -5.70
C ASP A 37 0.55 -1.22 -5.11
N LEU A 38 0.37 -0.88 -3.83
CA LEU A 38 1.21 0.09 -3.12
C LEU A 38 2.68 -0.32 -3.10
N ILE A 39 2.98 -1.57 -2.75
CA ILE A 39 4.35 -2.08 -2.66
C ILE A 39 5.01 -2.09 -4.04
N LEU A 40 4.31 -2.59 -5.06
CA LEU A 40 4.84 -2.65 -6.42
C LEU A 40 5.13 -1.25 -6.98
N ASP A 41 4.22 -0.31 -6.78
CA ASP A 41 4.43 1.07 -7.22
C ASP A 41 5.58 1.73 -6.47
N TYR A 42 5.68 1.51 -5.16
CA TYR A 42 6.80 2.00 -4.37
C TYR A 42 8.13 1.45 -4.90
N CYS A 43 8.25 0.13 -5.06
CA CYS A 43 9.43 -0.54 -5.61
C CYS A 43 9.78 -0.03 -7.01
N ARG A 44 8.79 0.15 -7.89
CA ARG A 44 8.99 0.71 -9.24
C ARG A 44 9.58 2.12 -9.18
N THR A 45 9.09 2.98 -8.28
CA THR A 45 9.62 4.35 -8.17
C THR A 45 11.03 4.41 -7.60
N GLN A 46 11.37 3.49 -6.71
CA GLN A 46 12.69 3.41 -6.07
C GLN A 46 13.66 2.50 -6.83
N LYS A 47 13.23 1.87 -7.93
CA LYS A 47 13.99 0.86 -8.69
C LYS A 47 14.47 -0.31 -7.80
N LEU A 48 13.64 -0.71 -6.85
CA LEU A 48 13.87 -1.88 -6.00
C LEU A 48 13.31 -3.11 -6.70
N PHE A 49 14.13 -4.15 -6.82
CA PHE A 49 13.76 -5.41 -7.45
C PHE A 49 13.71 -6.59 -6.47
N VAL A 50 14.27 -6.41 -5.27
CA VAL A 50 14.33 -7.40 -4.20
C VAL A 50 14.05 -6.69 -2.87
N ILE A 51 13.25 -7.31 -2.02
CA ILE A 51 12.96 -6.91 -0.63
C ILE A 51 13.35 -8.10 0.25
N ASP A 52 14.10 -7.86 1.32
CA ASP A 52 14.56 -8.85 2.31
C ASP A 52 13.68 -8.82 3.57
#